data_AF-A0A2U3BDI3-F1
#
_entry.id   AF-A0A2U3BDI3-F1
#
_cell.length_a   1.000
_cell.length_b   1.000
_cell.length_c   1.000
_cell.angle_alpha   90.00
_cell.angle_beta   90.00
_cell.angle_gamma   90.00
#
_symmetry.space_group_name_H-M   'P 1'
#
loop_
_entity.id
_entity.type
_entity.pdbx_description
1 polymer ?
#
loop_
_entity_poly.entity_id
_entity_poly.type
_entity_poly.pdbx_seq_one_letter_code
_entity_poly.pdbx_strand_id
1 'polypeptide(L)'
;MTTLPTGTNPLVGNSYLLEFFVKPEVINALGIDFLSWVACIQHCQAADGGYCDKNLTVKVLDKGAVRLCWHHDNMESHPDELAVLANQNRMLWALERVQSQLREPQPVSLSSVLWWAVKNGVYEYLPSGLLDEVFQRKEERRWVGNGYKSTGVRYTETVHEQLERLAQPVNNTI
;
A
#
# COMPACT_ATOMS: atom_id res chain seq x y z
N MET A 1 -7.94 22.10 -8.19
CA MET A 1 -8.96 21.74 -7.18
C MET A 1 -8.97 20.23 -7.08
N THR A 2 -8.20 19.66 -6.14
CA THR A 2 -8.18 18.20 -5.93
C THR A 2 -9.08 17.93 -4.74
N THR A 3 -10.36 17.72 -5.02
CA THR A 3 -11.33 17.22 -4.03
C THR A 3 -10.90 15.80 -3.67
N LEU A 4 -10.56 15.55 -2.41
CA LEU A 4 -10.39 14.20 -1.86
C LEU A 4 -11.64 13.38 -2.20
N PRO A 5 -11.52 12.24 -2.90
CA PRO A 5 -12.68 11.49 -3.32
C PRO A 5 -13.36 10.84 -2.12
N THR A 6 -14.66 11.09 -2.03
CA THR A 6 -15.63 10.45 -1.16
C THR A 6 -15.50 8.93 -1.24
N GLY A 7 -15.21 8.29 -0.11
CA GLY A 7 -15.08 6.83 0.02
C GLY A 7 -13.62 6.37 -0.07
N THR A 8 -12.90 6.42 1.04
CA THR A 8 -11.53 5.91 1.15
C THR A 8 -11.45 4.49 0.60
N ASN A 9 -10.58 4.27 -0.38
CA ASN A 9 -10.31 2.96 -0.94
C ASN A 9 -10.09 1.95 0.21
N PRO A 10 -10.77 0.79 0.24
CA PRO A 10 -10.68 -0.16 1.35
C PRO A 10 -9.24 -0.66 1.61
N LEU A 11 -8.35 -0.53 0.63
CA LEU A 11 -6.94 -0.88 0.76
C LEU A 11 -6.17 0.06 1.69
N VAL A 12 -6.66 1.28 1.98
CA VAL A 12 -5.95 2.26 2.83
C VAL A 12 -5.68 1.73 4.24
N GLY A 13 -6.52 0.83 4.76
CA GLY A 13 -6.33 0.21 6.07
C GLY A 13 -5.50 -1.08 6.07
N ASN A 14 -5.00 -1.54 4.91
CA ASN A 14 -4.30 -2.82 4.82
C ASN A 14 -2.85 -2.69 5.30
N SER A 15 -2.53 -3.33 6.43
CA SER A 15 -1.21 -3.28 7.05
C SER A 15 -0.11 -3.94 6.21
N TYR A 16 -0.41 -5.03 5.51
CA TYR A 16 0.56 -5.67 4.61
C TYR A 16 0.95 -4.73 3.46
N LEU A 17 -0.02 -4.07 2.84
CA LEU A 17 0.27 -3.09 1.79
C LEU A 17 1.03 -1.88 2.33
N LEU A 18 0.75 -1.44 3.55
CA LEU A 18 1.56 -0.39 4.18
C LEU A 18 3.03 -0.83 4.30
N GLU A 19 3.30 -2.05 4.77
CA GLU A 19 4.66 -2.60 4.87
C GLU A 19 5.37 -2.74 3.52
N PHE A 20 4.61 -3.01 2.47
CA PHE A 20 5.09 -3.02 1.08
C PHE A 20 5.48 -1.60 0.63
N PHE A 21 4.61 -0.62 0.80
CA PHE A 21 4.80 0.75 0.29
C PHE A 21 5.81 1.60 1.07
N VAL A 22 6.35 1.11 2.18
CA VAL A 22 7.48 1.74 2.90
C VAL A 22 8.84 1.23 2.43
N LYS A 23 8.91 0.19 1.59
CA LYS A 23 10.18 -0.33 1.09
C LYS A 23 10.84 0.67 0.15
N PRO A 24 12.14 0.97 0.29
CA PRO A 24 12.84 1.93 -0.56
C PRO A 24 12.70 1.66 -2.06
N GLU A 25 12.75 0.39 -2.45
CA GLU A 25 12.67 -0.05 -3.85
C GLU A 25 11.27 0.16 -4.43
N VAL A 26 10.25 -0.07 -3.61
CA VAL A 26 8.85 0.20 -3.96
C VAL A 26 8.60 1.71 -4.06
N ILE A 27 9.15 2.50 -3.13
CA ILE A 27 9.07 3.97 -3.17
C ILE A 27 9.72 4.51 -4.46
N ASN A 28 10.91 4.01 -4.80
CA ASN A 28 11.60 4.39 -6.02
C ASN A 28 10.77 4.07 -7.28
N ALA A 29 10.10 2.91 -7.33
CA ALA A 29 9.22 2.53 -8.42
C ALA A 29 7.95 3.40 -8.53
N LEU A 30 7.40 3.89 -7.42
CA LEU A 30 6.26 4.82 -7.42
C LEU A 30 6.64 6.20 -8.00
N GLY A 31 7.91 6.58 -7.89
CA GLY A 31 8.50 7.76 -8.50
C GLY A 31 8.34 9.01 -7.65
N ILE A 32 7.29 9.82 -7.92
CA ILE A 32 7.09 11.15 -7.32
C ILE A 32 7.33 11.13 -5.82
N ASP A 33 8.16 12.04 -5.34
CA ASP A 33 8.50 12.15 -3.93
C ASP A 33 7.26 12.29 -3.03
N PHE A 34 7.18 11.43 -2.02
CA PHE A 34 6.07 11.36 -1.09
C PHE A 34 5.92 12.65 -0.27
N LEU A 35 7.03 13.25 0.18
CA LEU A 35 6.98 14.46 1.00
C LEU A 35 6.45 15.65 0.19
N SER A 36 6.84 15.73 -1.08
CA SER A 36 6.31 16.70 -2.04
C SER A 36 4.80 16.52 -2.26
N TRP A 37 4.30 15.27 -2.31
CA TRP A 37 2.86 15.01 -2.36
C TRP A 37 2.15 15.47 -1.07
N VAL A 38 2.70 15.18 0.11
CA VAL A 38 2.13 15.65 1.39
C VAL A 38 2.12 17.17 1.47
N ALA A 39 3.17 17.84 0.96
CA ALA A 39 3.25 19.30 0.92
C ALA A 39 2.15 19.96 0.07
N CYS A 40 1.59 19.23 -0.92
CA CYS A 40 0.47 19.70 -1.73
C CYS A 40 -0.87 19.72 -0.97
N ILE A 41 -0.97 19.09 0.21
CA ILE A 41 -2.16 19.18 1.07
C ILE A 41 -2.28 20.63 1.57
N GLN A 42 -3.46 21.22 1.37
CA GLN A 42 -3.71 22.66 1.57
C GLN A 42 -4.25 23.02 2.96
N HIS A 43 -4.45 22.04 3.83
CA HIS A 43 -5.03 22.25 5.17
C HIS A 43 -4.28 21.44 6.22
N CYS A 44 -4.42 21.85 7.49
CA CYS A 44 -3.95 21.09 8.63
C CYS A 44 -4.80 19.84 8.81
N GLN A 45 -4.17 18.66 8.84
CA GLN A 45 -4.86 17.38 9.00
C GLN A 45 -5.22 17.06 10.46
N ALA A 46 -4.65 17.80 11.42
CA ALA A 46 -4.97 17.70 12.84
C ALA A 46 -5.87 18.83 13.34
N ALA A 47 -6.62 19.49 12.44
CA ALA A 47 -7.55 20.54 12.85
C ALA A 47 -8.69 19.95 13.70
N ASP A 48 -8.84 20.44 14.93
CA ASP A 48 -9.79 19.97 15.94
C ASP A 48 -11.00 20.91 16.14
N GLY A 49 -11.13 21.91 15.25
CA GLY A 49 -12.12 22.99 15.38
C GLY A 49 -11.64 24.17 16.23
N GLY A 50 -10.46 24.06 16.84
CA GLY A 50 -9.77 25.12 17.55
C GLY A 50 -8.93 26.01 16.64
N TYR A 51 -7.92 26.64 17.25
CA TYR A 51 -7.01 27.55 16.54
C TYR A 51 -6.13 26.79 15.54
N CYS A 52 -6.05 27.27 14.30
CA CYS A 52 -5.07 26.81 13.31
C CYS A 52 -4.24 27.99 12.83
N ASP A 53 -2.92 27.84 12.86
CA ASP A 53 -2.02 28.79 12.20
C ASP A 53 -2.16 28.68 10.67
N LYS A 54 -1.91 29.79 9.96
CA LYS A 54 -1.94 29.84 8.49
C LYS A 54 -0.76 29.12 7.83
N ASN A 55 0.36 29.00 8.53
CA ASN A 55 1.58 28.41 8.01
C ASN A 55 1.51 26.89 8.18
N LEU A 56 1.83 26.16 7.12
CA LEU A 56 1.79 24.70 7.08
C LEU A 56 3.19 24.09 6.96
N THR A 57 3.45 23.06 7.76
CA THR A 57 4.66 22.23 7.75
C THR A 57 4.33 20.79 7.35
N VAL A 58 5.36 20.03 6.97
CA VAL A 58 5.27 18.59 6.78
C VAL A 58 5.99 17.94 7.94
N LYS A 59 5.27 17.16 8.75
CA LYS A 59 5.85 16.39 9.85
C LYS A 59 6.04 14.95 9.40
N VAL A 60 7.28 14.48 9.44
CA VAL A 60 7.62 13.09 9.14
C VAL A 60 7.44 12.26 10.40
N LEU A 61 6.75 11.12 10.26
CA LEU A 61 6.59 10.08 11.27
C LEU A 61 7.17 8.77 10.72
N ASP A 62 7.15 7.70 11.52
CA ASP A 62 7.78 6.41 11.22
C ASP A 62 7.58 5.93 9.76
N LYS A 63 6.33 5.64 9.36
CA LYS A 63 6.01 5.07 8.05
C LYS A 63 5.42 6.08 7.05
N GLY A 64 5.31 7.35 7.44
CA GLY A 64 4.59 8.35 6.64
C GLY A 64 4.85 9.78 7.07
N ALA A 65 4.01 10.68 6.61
CA ALA A 65 4.11 12.09 6.93
C ALA A 65 2.73 12.74 6.86
N VAL A 66 2.55 13.82 7.60
CA VAL A 66 1.30 14.58 7.71
C VAL A 66 1.54 16.06 7.45
N ARG A 67 0.48 16.73 6.98
CA ARG A 67 0.44 18.17 6.80
C ARG A 67 -0.18 18.82 8.03
N LEU A 68 0.57 19.67 8.72
CA LEU A 68 0.13 20.33 9.96
C LEU A 68 0.30 21.84 9.85
N CYS A 69 -0.48 22.60 10.61
CA CYS A 69 -0.16 23.99 10.86
C CYS A 69 0.90 24.12 11.97
N TRP A 70 1.59 25.25 12.03
CA TRP A 70 2.61 25.50 13.07
C TRP A 70 2.11 25.29 14.50
N HIS A 71 0.82 25.52 14.76
CA HIS A 71 0.23 25.29 16.07
C HIS A 71 0.17 23.79 16.41
N HIS A 72 -0.46 22.98 15.55
CA HIS A 72 -0.63 21.55 15.78
C HIS A 72 0.68 20.75 15.64
N ASP A 73 1.65 21.25 14.87
CA ASP A 73 2.97 20.61 14.77
C ASP A 73 3.74 20.68 16.10
N ASN A 74 3.55 21.74 16.88
CA ASN A 74 4.18 21.95 18.18
C ASN A 74 3.40 21.36 19.36
N MET A 75 2.24 20.74 19.12
CA MET A 75 1.51 20.04 20.17
C MET A 75 2.06 18.63 20.38
N GLU A 76 2.29 18.23 21.63
CA GLU A 76 2.70 16.87 21.99
C GLU A 76 1.53 15.91 22.23
N SER A 77 0.28 16.38 22.14
CA SER A 77 -0.89 15.69 22.67
C SER A 77 -1.43 14.52 21.82
N HIS A 78 -0.99 14.34 20.58
CA HIS A 78 -1.64 13.37 19.66
C HIS A 78 -0.69 12.55 18.77
N PRO A 79 0.43 11.98 19.28
CA PRO A 79 1.39 11.26 18.44
C PRO A 79 0.78 10.04 17.74
N ASP A 80 -0.11 9.30 18.40
CA ASP A 80 -0.71 8.08 17.84
C ASP A 80 -1.71 8.38 16.72
N GLU A 81 -2.55 9.40 16.88
CA GLU A 81 -3.50 9.83 15.84
C GLU A 81 -2.77 10.35 14.60
N LEU A 82 -1.68 11.10 14.81
CA LEU A 82 -0.82 11.57 13.71
C LEU A 82 -0.13 10.40 13.00
N ALA A 83 0.24 9.34 13.72
CA ALA A 83 0.82 8.14 13.12
C ALA A 83 -0.21 7.41 12.23
N VAL A 84 -1.47 7.34 12.66
CA VAL A 84 -2.57 6.79 11.85
C VAL A 84 -2.75 7.62 10.57
N LEU A 85 -2.82 8.95 10.68
CA LEU A 85 -2.93 9.85 9.53
C LEU A 85 -1.74 9.74 8.58
N ALA A 86 -0.52 9.60 9.12
CA ALA A 86 0.70 9.40 8.33
C ALA A 86 0.65 8.12 7.50
N ASN A 87 0.18 7.03 8.10
CA ASN A 87 0.01 5.74 7.42
C ASN A 87 -1.07 5.83 6.32
N GLN A 88 -2.19 6.52 6.60
CA GLN A 88 -3.22 6.76 5.60
C GLN A 88 -2.71 7.58 4.42
N ASN A 89 -1.95 8.66 4.68
CA ASN A 89 -1.32 9.47 3.64
C ASN A 89 -0.36 8.65 2.77
N ARG A 90 0.46 7.78 3.40
CA ARG A 90 1.34 6.86 2.67
C ARG A 90 0.55 5.98 1.70
N MET A 91 -0.55 5.41 2.17
CA MET A 91 -1.41 4.55 1.37
C MET A 91 -2.13 5.29 0.25
N LEU A 92 -2.71 6.46 0.53
CA LEU A 92 -3.39 7.28 -0.46
C LEU A 92 -2.44 7.70 -1.59
N TRP A 93 -1.26 8.21 -1.24
CA TRP A 93 -0.23 8.53 -2.22
C TRP A 93 0.15 7.32 -3.07
N ALA A 94 0.46 6.19 -2.45
CA ALA A 94 0.87 4.99 -3.19
C ALA A 94 -0.22 4.50 -4.16
N LEU A 95 -1.49 4.47 -3.71
CA LEU A 95 -2.60 4.05 -4.56
C LEU A 95 -2.86 5.05 -5.70
N GLU A 96 -2.77 6.37 -5.46
CA GLU A 96 -2.84 7.37 -6.53
C GLU A 96 -1.71 7.18 -7.57
N ARG A 97 -0.51 6.83 -7.13
CA ARG A 97 0.63 6.55 -8.03
C ARG A 97 0.42 5.28 -8.83
N VAL A 98 0.01 4.18 -8.20
CA VAL A 98 -0.36 2.93 -8.88
C VAL A 98 -1.42 3.19 -9.94
N GLN A 99 -2.49 3.90 -9.55
CA GLN A 99 -3.56 4.29 -10.45
C GLN A 99 -3.02 5.05 -11.67
N SER A 100 -2.22 6.09 -11.43
CA SER A 100 -1.65 6.95 -12.46
C SER A 100 -0.77 6.18 -13.44
N GLN A 101 0.06 5.27 -12.95
CA GLN A 101 0.99 4.49 -13.77
C GLN A 101 0.29 3.37 -14.58
N LEU A 102 -0.78 2.78 -14.03
CA LEU A 102 -1.59 1.80 -14.75
C LEU A 102 -2.65 2.44 -15.67
N ARG A 103 -2.95 3.73 -15.48
CA ARG A 103 -4.02 4.46 -16.17
C ARG A 103 -5.40 3.80 -15.95
N GLU A 104 -5.61 3.26 -14.76
CA GLU A 104 -6.85 2.59 -14.37
C GLU A 104 -7.84 3.55 -13.70
N PRO A 105 -9.16 3.29 -13.79
CA PRO A 105 -10.16 4.03 -13.04
C PRO A 105 -10.05 3.75 -11.52
N GLN A 106 -10.49 4.70 -10.69
CA GLN A 106 -10.70 4.45 -9.25
C GLN A 106 -11.96 3.57 -9.03
N PRO A 107 -12.04 2.79 -7.94
CA PRO A 107 -10.99 2.58 -6.94
C PRO A 107 -9.94 1.55 -7.40
N VAL A 108 -8.67 1.79 -7.08
CA VAL A 108 -7.58 0.81 -7.29
C VAL A 108 -7.89 -0.49 -6.54
N SER A 109 -7.84 -1.62 -7.25
CA SER A 109 -8.05 -2.96 -6.67
C SER A 109 -6.74 -3.57 -6.18
N LEU A 110 -6.83 -4.62 -5.34
CA LEU A 110 -5.64 -5.37 -4.92
C LEU A 110 -4.92 -5.99 -6.12
N SER A 111 -5.65 -6.54 -7.08
CA SER A 111 -5.09 -7.08 -8.33
C SER A 111 -4.32 -6.03 -9.12
N SER A 112 -4.81 -4.79 -9.14
CA SER A 112 -4.11 -3.65 -9.77
C SER A 112 -2.77 -3.39 -9.08
N VAL A 113 -2.71 -3.43 -7.75
CA VAL A 113 -1.44 -3.27 -7.00
C VAL A 113 -0.47 -4.41 -7.28
N LEU A 114 -0.94 -5.65 -7.30
CA LEU A 114 -0.11 -6.81 -7.63
C LEU A 114 0.44 -6.73 -9.06
N TRP A 115 -0.41 -6.37 -10.02
CA TRP A 115 -0.01 -6.18 -11.40
C TRP A 115 1.02 -5.05 -11.54
N TRP A 116 0.81 -3.94 -10.84
CA TRP A 116 1.76 -2.84 -10.79
C TRP A 116 3.12 -3.29 -10.23
N ALA A 117 3.12 -4.10 -9.17
CA ALA A 117 4.35 -4.60 -8.56
C ALA A 117 5.13 -5.51 -9.51
N VAL A 118 4.45 -6.40 -10.23
CA VAL A 118 5.05 -7.24 -11.27
C VAL A 118 5.61 -6.39 -12.40
N LYS A 119 4.81 -5.46 -12.94
CA LYS A 119 5.20 -4.59 -14.06
C LYS A 119 6.44 -3.73 -13.76
N ASN A 120 6.61 -3.31 -12.50
CA ASN A 120 7.74 -2.49 -12.06
C ASN A 120 8.87 -3.30 -11.42
N GLY A 121 8.82 -4.63 -11.45
CA GLY A 121 9.90 -5.48 -10.93
C GLY A 121 10.08 -5.44 -9.41
N VAL A 122 9.06 -5.03 -8.65
CA VAL A 122 9.11 -4.93 -7.18
C VAL A 122 8.23 -5.99 -6.50
N TYR A 123 7.82 -7.03 -7.23
CA TYR A 123 6.97 -8.10 -6.72
C TYR A 123 7.65 -8.94 -5.62
N GLU A 124 8.99 -8.99 -5.58
CA GLU A 124 9.74 -9.69 -4.54
C GLU A 124 9.52 -9.10 -3.13
N TYR A 125 9.11 -7.84 -3.05
CA TYR A 125 8.84 -7.15 -1.80
C TYR A 125 7.40 -7.37 -1.30
N LEU A 126 6.54 -8.06 -2.06
CA LEU A 126 5.16 -8.32 -1.66
C LEU A 126 5.13 -9.20 -0.39
N PRO A 127 4.42 -8.77 0.67
CA PRO A 127 4.34 -9.55 1.90
C PRO A 127 3.62 -10.87 1.66
N SER A 128 4.17 -11.97 2.19
CA SER A 128 3.57 -13.31 2.02
C SER A 128 2.13 -13.39 2.54
N GLY A 129 1.81 -12.69 3.63
CA GLY A 129 0.44 -12.66 4.17
C GLY A 129 -0.58 -12.05 3.19
N LEU A 130 -0.17 -11.06 2.39
CA LEU A 130 -1.02 -10.49 1.33
C LEU A 130 -1.27 -11.51 0.21
N LEU A 131 -0.24 -12.29 -0.12
CA LEU A 131 -0.30 -13.29 -1.16
C LEU A 131 -1.19 -14.48 -0.73
N ASP A 132 -1.09 -14.91 0.53
CA ASP A 132 -1.94 -15.98 1.07
C ASP A 132 -3.44 -15.64 1.01
N GLU A 133 -3.80 -14.37 1.27
CA GLU A 133 -5.18 -13.88 1.14
C GLU A 133 -5.69 -13.94 -0.30
N VAL A 134 -4.87 -13.54 -1.26
CA VAL A 134 -5.25 -13.46 -2.68
C VAL A 134 -5.34 -14.84 -3.31
N PHE A 135 -4.39 -15.71 -3.02
CA PHE A 135 -4.28 -17.01 -3.67
C PHE A 135 -5.17 -18.09 -3.05
N GLN A 136 -5.95 -17.77 -2.00
CA GLN A 136 -6.86 -18.69 -1.29
C GLN A 136 -6.38 -20.13 -1.36
N ARG A 137 -5.35 -20.48 -0.60
CA ARG A 137 -4.80 -21.84 -0.54
C ARG A 137 -5.90 -22.79 -0.05
N LYS A 138 -6.77 -23.28 -0.96
CA LYS A 138 -7.62 -24.44 -0.71
C LYS A 138 -6.66 -25.61 -0.60
N GLU A 139 -6.31 -26.00 0.62
CA GLU A 139 -5.97 -27.39 0.85
C GLU A 139 -7.20 -28.21 0.46
N GLU A 140 -7.27 -28.65 -0.79
CA GLU A 140 -8.25 -29.64 -1.22
C GLU A 140 -7.91 -30.96 -0.53
N ARG A 141 -8.40 -31.14 0.69
CA ARG A 141 -8.44 -32.44 1.37
C ARG A 141 -9.47 -33.30 0.65
N ARG A 142 -9.02 -34.01 -0.40
CA ARG A 142 -9.87 -34.97 -1.12
C ARG A 142 -9.97 -36.26 -0.30
N TRP A 143 -11.18 -36.60 0.13
CA TRP A 143 -11.47 -37.85 0.83
C TRP A 143 -11.32 -39.03 -0.14
N VAL A 144 -10.50 -40.04 0.22
CA VAL A 144 -10.29 -41.23 -0.61
C VAL A 144 -10.44 -42.47 0.26
N GLY A 145 -11.64 -43.05 0.29
CA GLY A 145 -12.01 -44.45 0.64
C GLY A 145 -11.52 -45.10 1.95
N ASN A 146 -10.32 -44.82 2.42
CA ASN A 146 -9.64 -45.46 3.54
C ASN A 146 -8.80 -44.49 4.39
N GLY A 147 -9.11 -43.19 4.34
CA GLY A 147 -8.49 -42.16 5.18
C GLY A 147 -8.20 -40.86 4.43
N TYR A 148 -7.69 -39.86 5.15
CA TYR A 148 -7.07 -38.70 4.54
C TYR A 148 -5.69 -39.11 4.06
N LYS A 149 -5.47 -39.13 2.75
CA LYS A 149 -4.11 -39.12 2.22
C LYS A 149 -3.74 -37.66 2.00
N SER A 150 -2.70 -37.20 2.70
CA SER A 150 -1.89 -36.06 2.24
C SER A 150 -1.12 -36.51 1.00
N THR A 151 -1.81 -36.68 -0.14
CA THR A 151 -1.14 -36.91 -1.41
C THR A 151 -0.55 -35.60 -1.89
N GLY A 152 0.67 -35.29 -1.43
CA GLY A 152 1.49 -34.27 -2.06
C GLY A 152 2.33 -33.46 -1.08
N VAL A 153 3.48 -33.98 -0.69
CA VAL A 153 4.69 -33.15 -0.78
C VAL A 153 5.04 -33.09 -2.27
N ARG A 154 4.19 -32.44 -3.07
CA ARG A 154 4.69 -31.80 -4.28
C ARG A 154 5.52 -30.64 -3.75
N TYR A 155 6.67 -30.35 -4.34
CA TYR A 155 7.27 -29.02 -4.15
C TYR A 155 6.17 -28.02 -4.49
N THR A 156 5.48 -27.48 -3.49
CA THR A 156 4.53 -26.41 -3.71
C THR A 156 5.44 -25.22 -3.89
N GLU A 157 5.62 -24.80 -5.14
CA GLU A 157 6.29 -23.54 -5.44
C GLU A 157 5.79 -22.48 -4.45
N THR A 158 6.72 -21.75 -3.85
CA THR A 158 6.38 -20.60 -3.02
C THR A 158 5.58 -19.61 -3.85
N VAL A 159 4.76 -18.78 -3.22
CA VAL A 159 3.94 -17.81 -3.97
C VAL A 159 4.83 -16.85 -4.78
N HIS A 160 6.03 -16.55 -4.28
CA HIS A 160 7.08 -15.83 -5.01
C HIS A 160 7.52 -16.56 -6.28
N GLU A 161 7.82 -17.86 -6.22
CA GLU A 161 8.19 -18.64 -7.41
C GLU A 161 7.04 -18.69 -8.45
N GLN A 162 5.79 -18.74 -7.99
CA GLN A 162 4.63 -18.66 -8.88
C GLN A 162 4.50 -17.29 -9.55
N LEU A 163 4.70 -16.20 -8.78
CA LEU A 163 4.69 -14.83 -9.30
C LEU A 163 5.83 -14.60 -10.28
N GLU A 164 7.04 -15.08 -10.00
CA GLU A 164 8.18 -15.02 -10.93
C GLU A 164 7.84 -15.67 -12.27
N ARG A 165 7.27 -16.88 -12.26
CA ARG A 165 6.83 -17.54 -13.48
C ARG A 165 5.77 -16.74 -14.24
N LEU A 166 4.80 -16.17 -13.53
CA LEU A 166 3.76 -15.32 -14.15
C LEU A 166 4.34 -14.00 -14.68
N ALA A 167 5.43 -13.49 -14.10
CA ALA A 167 6.11 -12.27 -14.50
C ALA A 167 7.07 -12.46 -15.70
N GLN A 168 7.66 -13.65 -15.88
CA GLN A 168 8.60 -13.98 -16.98
C GLN A 168 8.15 -13.52 -18.38
N PRO A 169 6.90 -13.75 -18.84
CA PRO A 169 6.49 -13.31 -20.18
C PRO A 169 6.40 -11.78 -20.33
N VAL A 170 6.19 -11.05 -19.23
CA VAL A 170 6.05 -9.58 -19.22
C VAL A 170 7.42 -8.91 -19.30
N ASN A 171 8.42 -9.43 -18.60
CA ASN A 171 9.79 -8.87 -18.62
C ASN A 171 10.48 -9.03 -19.98
N ASN A 172 10.03 -9.96 -20.83
CA ASN A 172 10.56 -10.19 -22.18
C ASN A 172 9.86 -9.35 -23.27
N THR A 173 8.89 -8.52 -22.92
CA THR A 173 8.12 -7.69 -23.89
C THR A 173 8.30 -6.17 -23.68
N ILE A 174 9.22 -5.76 -22.81
CA ILE A 174 9.62 -4.36 -22.60
C ILE A 174 10.92 -4.08 -23.35
#